data_AF-A0A0F8Y9P7-F1
#
_entry.id   AF-A0A0F8Y9P7-F1
#
_cell.length_a   1.000
_cell.length_b   1.000
_cell.length_c   1.000
_cell.angle_alpha   90.00
_cell.angle_beta   90.00
_cell.angle_gamma   90.00
#
_symmetry.space_group_name_H-M   'P 1'
#
loop_
_entity.id
_entity.type
_entity.pdbx_description
1 polymer ?
#
loop_
_entity_poly.entity_id
_entity_poly.type
_entity_poly.pdbx_seq_one_letter_code
_entity_poly.pdbx_strand_id
1 'polypeptide(L)'
;MKVVILTCNNYDWLVPIFLHFYKKYWPDKPYETEIITESNHLDGYVFYTKGVSWSSGILNYLKQSNDNKFLLLMEDYLIKGPVNTGRVQLAERLCEGNVGCVRLNAPDKYYNRYTVESGVKFYKEYPLDKPYSMSMQTAIWQKKYL
;
A
#
# COMPACT_ATOMS: atom_id res chain seq x y z
N MET A 1 -9.20 2.16 -7.30
CA MET A 1 -8.18 1.14 -6.96
C MET A 1 -8.70 0.25 -5.83
N LYS A 2 -8.06 -0.89 -5.55
CA LYS A 2 -8.26 -1.66 -4.32
C LYS A 2 -7.18 -1.36 -3.27
N VAL A 3 -7.52 -1.56 -1.99
CA VAL A 3 -6.55 -1.62 -0.89
C VAL A 3 -6.15 -3.07 -0.69
N VAL A 4 -4.87 -3.34 -0.83
CA VAL A 4 -4.28 -4.66 -0.73
C VAL A 4 -3.47 -4.73 0.55
N ILE A 5 -3.88 -5.61 1.46
CA ILE A 5 -3.15 -5.89 2.71
C ILE A 5 -2.37 -7.17 2.48
N LEU A 6 -1.04 -7.07 2.45
CA LEU A 6 -0.15 -8.21 2.33
C LEU A 6 0.13 -8.78 3.72
N THR A 7 0.04 -10.10 3.88
CA THR A 7 0.46 -10.82 5.10
C THR A 7 0.99 -12.22 4.74
N CYS A 8 1.44 -12.99 5.74
CA CYS A 8 1.81 -14.40 5.60
C CYS A 8 1.47 -15.18 6.87
N ASN A 9 1.57 -16.51 6.82
CA ASN A 9 1.22 -17.39 7.94
C ASN A 9 1.93 -17.07 9.26
N ASN A 10 3.14 -16.47 9.23
CA ASN A 10 3.86 -16.14 10.47
C ASN A 10 3.28 -14.92 11.20
N TYR A 11 2.43 -14.14 10.53
CA TYR A 11 1.92 -12.85 11.01
C TYR A 11 0.39 -12.74 10.86
N ASP A 12 -0.28 -13.83 10.49
CA ASP A 12 -1.74 -13.91 10.37
C ASP A 12 -2.47 -13.41 11.63
N TRP A 13 -1.90 -13.68 12.81
CA TRP A 13 -2.40 -13.27 14.11
C TRP A 13 -2.40 -11.75 14.32
N LEU A 14 -1.58 -10.99 13.58
CA LEU A 14 -1.64 -9.52 13.60
C LEU A 14 -2.81 -8.99 12.77
N VAL A 15 -3.32 -9.73 11.81
CA VAL A 15 -4.35 -9.25 10.88
C VAL A 15 -5.61 -8.79 11.61
N PRO A 16 -6.18 -9.53 12.59
CA PRO A 16 -7.32 -9.03 13.36
C PRO A 16 -7.02 -7.72 14.11
N ILE A 17 -5.80 -7.56 14.65
CA ILE A 17 -5.36 -6.35 15.36
C ILE A 17 -5.26 -5.18 14.38
N PHE A 18 -4.60 -5.39 13.23
CA PHE A 18 -4.54 -4.41 12.16
C PHE A 18 -5.93 -3.99 11.70
N LEU A 19 -6.82 -4.96 11.42
CA LEU A 19 -8.17 -4.69 10.93
C LEU A 19 -9.01 -3.91 11.94
N HIS A 20 -8.81 -4.12 13.25
CA HIS A 20 -9.45 -3.30 14.27
C HIS A 20 -9.11 -1.82 14.09
N PHE A 21 -7.81 -1.48 14.01
CA PHE A 21 -7.37 -0.10 13.83
C PHE A 21 -7.71 0.46 12.45
N TYR A 22 -7.62 -0.36 11.41
CA TYR A 22 -7.99 -0.01 10.05
C TYR A 22 -9.45 0.42 9.95
N LYS A 23 -10.38 -0.37 10.53
CA LYS A 23 -11.82 -0.03 10.57
C LYS A 23 -12.10 1.17 11.47
N LYS A 24 -11.42 1.27 12.62
CA LYS A 24 -11.59 2.37 13.56
C LYS A 24 -11.18 3.72 12.98
N TYR A 25 -10.07 3.76 12.25
CA TYR A 25 -9.45 5.01 11.80
C TYR A 25 -9.66 5.34 10.33
N TRP A 26 -10.21 4.42 9.52
CA TRP A 26 -10.60 4.71 8.14
C TRP A 26 -12.00 4.16 7.80
N PRO A 27 -13.04 4.56 8.56
CA PRO A 27 -14.40 4.02 8.41
C PRO A 27 -15.07 4.44 7.08
N ASP A 28 -14.68 5.59 6.52
CA ASP A 28 -15.26 6.24 5.33
C ASP A 28 -14.54 5.88 4.02
N LYS A 29 -13.68 4.84 4.02
CA LYS A 29 -12.91 4.49 2.83
C LYS A 29 -13.84 4.15 1.64
N PRO A 30 -13.56 4.66 0.43
CA PRO A 30 -14.35 4.35 -0.76
C PRO A 30 -13.85 3.10 -1.51
N TYR A 31 -12.84 2.41 -0.95
CA TYR A 31 -12.10 1.35 -1.62
C TYR A 31 -12.45 -0.02 -1.04
N GLU A 32 -12.58 -1.01 -1.91
CA GLU A 32 -12.60 -2.41 -1.51
C GLU A 32 -11.26 -2.81 -0.91
N THR A 33 -11.30 -3.73 0.06
CA THR A 33 -10.12 -4.25 0.74
C THR A 33 -9.96 -5.71 0.41
N GLU A 34 -8.77 -6.11 0.00
CA GLU A 34 -8.37 -7.49 -0.21
C GLU A 34 -7.16 -7.81 0.66
N ILE A 35 -7.22 -8.92 1.37
CA ILE A 35 -6.10 -9.43 2.17
C ILE A 35 -5.44 -10.55 1.37
N ILE A 36 -4.18 -10.34 0.99
CA ILE A 36 -3.33 -11.40 0.43
C ILE A 36 -2.80 -12.21 1.60
N THR A 37 -3.24 -13.45 1.68
CA THR A 37 -2.80 -14.40 2.71
C THR A 37 -2.57 -15.78 2.11
N GLU A 38 -1.87 -16.62 2.87
CA GLU A 38 -1.71 -18.06 2.64
C GLU A 38 -2.66 -18.87 3.54
N SER A 39 -3.18 -18.23 4.59
CA SER A 39 -3.95 -18.89 5.64
C SER A 39 -5.44 -18.88 5.31
N ASN A 40 -6.11 -20.02 5.47
CA ASN A 40 -7.53 -20.20 5.18
C ASN A 40 -8.48 -19.84 6.34
N HIS A 41 -7.96 -19.33 7.46
CA HIS A 41 -8.75 -19.10 8.68
C HIS A 41 -9.15 -17.61 8.89
N LEU A 42 -8.79 -16.73 7.97
CA LEU A 42 -9.24 -15.33 8.01
C LEU A 42 -10.63 -15.23 7.37
N ASP A 43 -11.60 -14.70 8.11
CA ASP A 43 -12.95 -14.41 7.63
C ASP A 43 -13.03 -13.03 6.95
N GLY A 44 -13.77 -12.92 5.83
CA GLY A 44 -14.06 -11.64 5.14
C GLY A 44 -13.64 -11.60 3.67
N TYR A 45 -13.39 -10.41 3.13
CA TYR A 45 -12.89 -10.18 1.76
C TYR A 45 -11.40 -10.55 1.67
N VAL A 46 -11.14 -11.85 1.54
CA VAL A 46 -9.79 -12.42 1.58
C VAL A 46 -9.43 -12.94 0.20
N PHE A 47 -8.27 -12.51 -0.31
CA PHE A 47 -7.67 -13.05 -1.50
C PHE A 47 -6.64 -14.11 -1.10
N TYR A 48 -7.07 -15.36 -1.10
CA TYR A 48 -6.17 -16.47 -0.79
C TYR A 48 -5.20 -16.69 -1.94
N THR A 49 -3.91 -16.48 -1.67
CA THR A 49 -2.85 -16.83 -2.62
C THR A 49 -2.29 -18.19 -2.27
N LYS A 50 -1.88 -18.95 -3.28
CA LYS A 50 -1.06 -20.16 -3.09
C LYS A 50 0.42 -19.84 -2.82
N GLY A 51 0.74 -18.61 -2.39
CA GLY A 51 2.11 -18.18 -2.10
C GLY A 51 2.68 -18.87 -0.86
N VAL A 52 4.00 -18.78 -0.67
CA VAL A 52 4.73 -19.27 0.53
C VAL A 52 5.40 -18.10 1.28
N SER A 53 5.28 -16.88 0.73
CA SER A 53 5.86 -15.66 1.29
C SER A 53 5.10 -14.42 0.83
N TRP A 54 5.30 -13.29 1.52
CA TRP A 54 4.85 -11.97 1.09
C TRP A 54 5.18 -11.67 -0.38
N SER A 55 6.42 -11.93 -0.82
CA SER A 55 6.87 -11.64 -2.19
C SER A 55 6.18 -12.51 -3.23
N SER A 56 5.99 -13.81 -2.95
CA SER A 56 5.27 -14.69 -3.86
C SER A 56 3.75 -14.40 -3.88
N GLY A 57 3.18 -14.02 -2.74
CA GLY A 57 1.78 -13.59 -2.61
C GLY A 57 1.47 -12.37 -3.48
N ILE A 58 2.28 -11.30 -3.37
CA ILE A 58 2.07 -10.10 -4.19
C ILE A 58 2.27 -10.38 -5.68
N LEU A 59 3.26 -11.18 -6.09
CA LEU A 59 3.46 -11.55 -7.49
C LEU A 59 2.26 -12.33 -8.05
N ASN A 60 1.70 -13.24 -7.26
CA ASN A 60 0.52 -14.00 -7.65
C ASN A 60 -0.73 -13.12 -7.76
N TYR A 61 -0.89 -12.17 -6.84
CA TYR A 61 -1.93 -11.16 -6.90
C TYR A 61 -1.81 -10.30 -8.16
N LEU A 62 -0.60 -9.79 -8.47
CA LEU A 62 -0.35 -8.99 -9.66
C LEU A 62 -0.71 -9.75 -10.95
N LYS A 63 -0.48 -11.06 -11.04
CA LYS A 63 -0.85 -11.85 -12.22
C LYS A 63 -2.37 -11.98 -12.41
N GLN A 64 -3.13 -11.97 -11.33
CA GLN A 64 -4.57 -12.29 -11.34
C GLN A 64 -5.46 -11.04 -11.27
N SER A 65 -4.99 -9.98 -10.63
CA SER A 65 -5.76 -8.74 -10.46
C SER A 65 -5.88 -8.01 -11.80
N ASN A 66 -7.10 -7.56 -12.12
CA ASN A 66 -7.36 -6.70 -13.27
C ASN A 66 -7.15 -5.21 -12.96
N ASP A 67 -6.86 -4.86 -11.70
CA ASP A 67 -6.65 -3.48 -11.30
C ASP A 67 -5.30 -2.95 -11.81
N ASN A 68 -5.32 -1.80 -12.48
CA ASN A 68 -4.11 -1.12 -12.95
C ASN A 68 -3.34 -0.43 -11.80
N LYS A 69 -4.02 -0.18 -10.67
CA LYS A 69 -3.50 0.56 -9.52
C LYS A 69 -4.00 -0.06 -8.23
N PHE A 70 -3.17 -0.08 -7.20
CA PHE A 70 -3.55 -0.56 -5.86
C PHE A 70 -2.79 0.16 -4.76
N LEU A 71 -3.42 0.30 -3.59
CA LEU A 71 -2.76 0.75 -2.36
C LEU A 71 -2.23 -0.47 -1.61
N LEU A 72 -0.92 -0.57 -1.44
CA LEU A 72 -0.29 -1.65 -0.68
C LEU A 72 -0.11 -1.27 0.78
N LEU A 73 -0.61 -2.11 1.68
CA LEU A 73 -0.43 -2.08 3.12
C LEU A 73 0.15 -3.42 3.59
N MET A 74 0.86 -3.40 4.71
CA MET A 74 1.27 -4.59 5.45
C MET A 74 0.53 -4.62 6.80
N GLU A 75 0.36 -5.82 7.34
CA GLU A 75 -0.32 -6.08 8.61
C GLU A 75 0.35 -5.41 9.82
N ASP A 76 1.65 -5.08 9.72
CA ASP A 76 2.41 -4.39 10.76
C ASP A 76 2.28 -2.85 10.70
N TYR A 77 1.59 -2.30 9.68
CA TYR A 77 1.35 -0.87 9.52
C TYR A 77 0.15 -0.39 10.33
N LEU A 78 0.20 -0.59 11.66
CA LEU A 78 -0.89 -0.22 12.55
C LEU A 78 -1.23 1.28 12.44
N ILE A 79 -2.47 1.56 12.02
CA ILE A 79 -2.98 2.92 11.89
C ILE A 79 -3.20 3.49 13.30
N LYS A 80 -2.57 4.62 13.61
CA LYS A 80 -2.59 5.23 14.96
C LYS A 80 -3.59 6.37 15.11
N GLY A 81 -4.24 6.80 14.04
CA GLY A 81 -5.20 7.90 14.04
C GLY A 81 -5.95 8.03 12.71
N PRO A 82 -6.96 8.92 12.63
CA PRO A 82 -7.85 9.03 11.48
C PRO A 82 -7.10 9.21 10.14
N VAL A 83 -7.47 8.40 9.15
CA VAL A 83 -6.97 8.51 7.78
C VAL A 83 -7.69 9.65 7.06
N ASN A 84 -6.95 10.50 6.36
CA ASN A 84 -7.53 11.53 5.53
C ASN A 84 -7.82 10.97 4.13
N THR A 85 -9.07 10.53 3.89
CA THR A 85 -9.52 9.97 2.60
C THR A 85 -9.22 10.89 1.42
N GLY A 86 -9.39 12.21 1.57
CA GLY A 86 -9.10 13.18 0.51
C GLY A 86 -7.64 13.20 0.08
N ARG A 87 -6.69 13.00 1.02
CA ARG A 87 -5.25 12.87 0.70
C ARG A 87 -4.94 11.55 0.00
N VAL A 88 -5.60 10.45 0.38
CA VAL A 88 -5.44 9.17 -0.31
C VAL A 88 -5.94 9.27 -1.75
N GLN A 89 -7.11 9.87 -1.97
CA GLN A 89 -7.65 10.12 -3.31
C GLN A 89 -6.77 11.06 -4.14
N LEU A 90 -6.15 12.08 -3.51
CA LEU A 90 -5.17 12.93 -4.19
C LEU A 90 -3.96 12.10 -4.62
N ALA A 91 -3.40 11.25 -3.75
CA ALA A 91 -2.31 10.35 -4.11
C ALA A 91 -2.69 9.38 -5.24
N GLU A 92 -3.92 8.85 -5.24
CA GLU A 92 -4.41 7.97 -6.30
C GLU A 92 -4.44 8.67 -7.66
N ARG A 93 -4.85 9.94 -7.71
CA ARG A 93 -4.83 10.77 -8.92
C ARG A 93 -3.40 11.11 -9.37
N LEU A 94 -2.48 11.34 -8.43
CA LEU A 94 -1.08 11.57 -8.74
C LEU A 94 -0.38 10.31 -9.28
N CYS A 95 -0.84 9.12 -8.89
CA CYS A 95 -0.31 7.84 -9.33
C CYS A 95 -0.85 7.44 -10.71
N GLU A 96 -0.56 8.26 -11.72
CA GLU A 96 -0.99 8.07 -13.12
C GLU A 96 0.14 8.43 -14.09
N GLY A 97 -0.04 8.13 -15.38
CA GLY A 97 0.95 8.45 -16.41
C GLY A 97 2.31 7.82 -16.12
N ASN A 98 3.34 8.65 -15.97
CA ASN A 98 4.72 8.27 -15.69
C ASN A 98 5.04 8.07 -14.18
N VAL A 99 4.08 8.23 -13.28
CA VAL A 99 4.29 8.13 -11.83
C VAL A 99 4.05 6.70 -11.34
N GLY A 100 5.12 5.91 -11.22
CA GLY A 100 5.00 4.49 -10.85
C GLY A 100 4.50 4.22 -9.43
N CYS A 101 4.76 5.14 -8.50
CA CYS A 101 4.42 4.97 -7.09
C CYS A 101 4.21 6.32 -6.39
N VAL A 102 3.21 6.40 -5.51
CA VAL A 102 3.00 7.54 -4.60
C VAL A 102 2.94 7.04 -3.17
N ARG A 103 3.92 7.45 -2.37
CA ARG A 103 4.02 7.09 -0.95
C ARG A 103 3.05 7.90 -0.11
N LEU A 104 2.45 7.27 0.90
CA LEU A 104 1.54 7.93 1.85
C LEU A 104 2.20 8.25 3.20
N ASN A 105 3.43 7.79 3.41
CA ASN A 105 4.23 8.13 4.58
C ASN A 105 5.21 9.26 4.25
N ALA A 106 5.57 10.04 5.29
CA ALA A 106 6.60 11.05 5.14
C ALA A 106 7.96 10.39 4.80
N PRO A 107 8.77 11.02 3.93
CA PRO A 107 10.15 10.60 3.72
C PRO A 107 10.91 10.57 5.05
N ASP A 108 11.74 9.56 5.27
CA ASP A 108 12.82 9.68 6.25
C ASP A 108 13.65 10.95 5.93
N LYS A 109 14.14 11.62 6.98
CA LYS A 109 14.98 12.82 6.89
C LYS A 109 16.16 12.61 5.95
N TYR A 110 16.71 11.40 5.89
CA TYR A 110 17.80 11.05 4.98
C TYR A 110 17.43 11.17 3.50
N TYR A 111 16.17 10.98 3.13
CA TYR A 111 15.74 11.04 1.73
C TYR A 111 15.32 12.44 1.30
N ASN A 112 14.81 13.26 2.23
CA ASN A 112 14.33 14.62 1.94
C ASN A 112 15.41 15.54 1.32
N ARG A 113 16.70 15.25 1.53
CA ARG A 113 17.78 16.04 0.93
C ARG A 113 17.88 15.92 -0.60
N TYR A 114 17.31 14.85 -1.17
CA TYR A 114 17.36 14.59 -2.61
C TYR A 114 16.03 14.86 -3.31
N THR A 115 14.94 15.00 -2.56
CA THR A 115 13.61 15.22 -3.15
C THR A 115 13.51 16.59 -3.81
N VAL A 116 12.80 16.66 -4.93
CA VAL A 116 12.49 17.91 -5.62
C VAL A 116 11.01 18.29 -5.42
N GLU A 117 10.69 19.57 -5.53
CA GLU A 117 9.32 20.05 -5.38
C GLU A 117 8.43 19.51 -6.51
N SER A 118 7.29 18.91 -6.14
CA SER A 118 6.35 18.34 -7.12
C SER A 118 5.35 19.35 -7.68
N GLY A 119 5.32 20.56 -7.11
CA GLY A 119 4.24 21.54 -7.33
C GLY A 119 2.92 21.18 -6.63
N VAL A 120 2.84 20.05 -5.93
CA VAL A 120 1.65 19.59 -5.21
C VAL A 120 1.90 19.63 -3.71
N LYS A 121 1.03 20.34 -2.97
CA LYS A 121 1.15 20.50 -1.52
C LYS A 121 1.25 19.14 -0.82
N PHE A 122 2.23 19.00 0.07
CA PHE A 122 2.57 17.78 0.83
C PHE A 122 3.27 16.66 0.06
N TYR A 123 3.44 16.79 -1.27
CA TYR A 123 4.12 15.79 -2.08
C TYR A 123 5.43 16.33 -2.63
N LYS A 124 6.42 15.45 -2.73
CA LYS A 124 7.70 15.73 -3.36
C LYS A 124 8.03 14.58 -4.30
N GLU A 125 8.83 14.88 -5.31
CA GLU A 125 9.30 13.88 -6.26
C GLU A 125 10.64 13.32 -5.81
N TYR A 126 10.80 12.01 -5.93
CA TYR A 126 12.05 11.33 -5.66
C TYR A 126 12.86 11.17 -6.95
N PRO A 127 14.13 11.56 -6.95
CA PRO A 127 15.00 11.29 -8.08
C PRO A 127 15.25 9.79 -8.21
N LEU A 128 15.15 9.28 -9.43
CA LEU A 128 15.31 7.85 -9.74
C LEU A 128 16.78 7.40 -9.74
N ASP A 129 17.72 8.35 -9.84
CA ASP A 129 19.17 8.11 -9.95
C ASP A 129 19.89 8.08 -8.58
N LYS A 130 19.15 8.12 -7.46
CA LYS A 130 19.74 8.14 -6.11
C LYS A 130 19.56 6.80 -5.39
N PRO A 131 20.55 6.36 -4.58
CA PRO A 131 20.41 5.19 -3.74
C PRO A 131 19.18 5.28 -2.83
N TYR A 132 18.50 4.15 -2.62
CA TYR A 132 17.34 4.04 -1.74
C TYR A 132 16.17 4.97 -2.14
N SER A 133 16.07 5.32 -3.42
CA SER A 133 14.94 6.05 -4.01
C SER A 133 13.63 5.25 -4.01
N MET A 134 13.64 3.98 -3.57
CA MET A 134 12.49 3.09 -3.41
C MET A 134 12.36 2.58 -1.96
N SER A 135 11.13 2.41 -1.47
CA SER A 135 10.83 1.70 -0.22
C SER A 135 9.50 0.93 -0.34
N MET A 136 9.34 -0.10 0.48
CA MET A 136 8.10 -0.91 0.57
C MET A 136 7.06 -0.32 1.54
N GLN A 137 7.25 0.92 1.98
CA GLN A 137 6.30 1.60 2.86
C GLN A 137 4.93 1.77 2.19
N THR A 138 3.92 2.15 2.98
CA THR A 138 2.55 2.36 2.48
C THR A 138 2.53 3.26 1.25
N ALA A 139 2.10 2.71 0.12
CA ALA A 139 2.11 3.43 -1.14
C ALA A 139 1.07 2.91 -2.13
N ILE A 140 0.66 3.80 -3.02
CA ILE A 140 -0.15 3.47 -4.20
C ILE A 140 0.80 3.16 -5.34
N TRP A 141 0.58 2.04 -6.01
CA TRP A 141 1.42 1.56 -7.10
C TRP A 141 0.65 1.45 -8.40
N GLN A 142 1.29 1.81 -9.51
CA GLN A 142 0.85 1.44 -10.85
C GLN A 142 1.41 0.06 -11.20
N LYS A 143 0.51 -0.90 -11.47
CA LYS A 143 0.85 -2.29 -11.79
C LYS A 143 1.85 -2.43 -12.95
N LYS A 144 1.78 -1.56 -13.96
CA LYS A 144 2.64 -1.63 -15.15
C LYS A 144 4.14 -1.37 -14.88
N TYR A 145 4.49 -0.87 -13.70
CA TYR A 145 5.88 -0.62 -13.27
C TYR A 145 6.40 -1.67 -12.29
N LEU A 146 5.61 -2.72 -12.02
CA LEU A 146 5.94 -3.82 -11.10
C LEU A 146 6.11 -5.14 -11.83
#